data_AF-A0A7K4B7P9-F1
#
_entry.id   AF-A0A7K4B7P9-F1
#
_cell.length_a   1.000
_cell.length_b   1.000
_cell.length_c   1.000
_cell.angle_alpha   90.00
_cell.angle_beta   90.00
_cell.angle_gamma   90.00
#
_symmetry.space_group_name_H-M   'P 1'
#
loop_
_entity.id
_entity.type
_entity.pdbx_description
1 polymer ?
#
loop_
_entity_poly.entity_id
_entity_poly.type
_entity_poly.pdbx_seq_one_letter_code
_entity_poly.pdbx_strand_id
1 'polypeptide(L)'
;MPSTIQQNKTGNIEIFGTHEILVTIEDITKKEIPLSGTLMISKIPSGLYNLSAEKEGYPIEKQRVVVYADNTTIVHLDDLIQYGSLLITSEPIGVEAYLNGIRVGNTPVDARKMEVGDYFIKLQSDGYYNWEKTCTIEWNNHTEVSAKMVPKNGISLTPTPVQKTPNFTFIFTIISLVCMIFFIRRKFDHEI
;
A
#
# COMPACT_ATOMS: atom_id res chain seq x y z
N MET A 1 -21.77 46.81 -23.82
CA MET A 1 -21.73 46.75 -22.34
C MET A 1 -20.75 45.66 -21.96
N PRO A 2 -19.77 45.90 -21.09
CA PRO A 2 -18.73 44.92 -20.80
C PRO A 2 -19.26 43.78 -19.93
N SER A 3 -18.65 42.63 -20.13
CA SER A 3 -18.99 41.26 -19.75
C SER A 3 -19.39 41.07 -18.28
N THR A 4 -20.54 40.43 -18.08
CA THR A 4 -21.00 39.91 -16.79
C THR A 4 -19.92 39.03 -16.17
N ILE A 5 -19.51 39.36 -14.94
CA ILE A 5 -18.71 38.50 -14.08
C ILE A 5 -19.43 37.15 -14.02
N GLN A 6 -18.85 36.10 -14.63
CA GLN A 6 -19.31 34.72 -14.43
C GLN A 6 -19.30 34.50 -12.91
N GLN A 7 -20.49 34.49 -12.34
CA GLN A 7 -20.71 34.33 -10.91
C GLN A 7 -19.93 33.10 -10.47
N ASN A 8 -19.15 33.21 -9.38
CA ASN A 8 -18.41 32.11 -8.77
C ASN A 8 -19.39 31.09 -8.19
N LYS A 9 -20.13 30.41 -9.06
CA LYS A 9 -21.16 29.46 -8.69
C LYS A 9 -20.48 28.24 -8.15
N THR A 10 -21.01 27.71 -7.05
CA THR A 10 -20.45 26.56 -6.38
C THR A 10 -21.43 25.40 -6.39
N GLY A 11 -20.92 24.18 -6.42
CA GLY A 11 -21.66 22.96 -6.16
C GLY A 11 -21.09 22.22 -4.94
N ASN A 12 -21.56 20.99 -4.76
CA ASN A 12 -21.09 20.07 -3.73
C ASN A 12 -20.59 18.78 -4.40
N ILE A 13 -19.74 18.05 -3.68
CA ILE A 13 -19.39 16.67 -4.00
C ILE A 13 -19.70 15.82 -2.77
N GLU A 14 -20.41 14.71 -2.99
CA GLU A 14 -20.63 13.66 -2.02
C GLU A 14 -19.86 12.42 -2.47
N ILE A 15 -18.97 11.93 -1.60
CA ILE A 15 -18.05 10.84 -1.91
C ILE A 15 -18.37 9.66 -1.01
N PHE A 16 -18.70 8.53 -1.62
CA PHE A 16 -18.91 7.25 -0.95
C PHE A 16 -17.65 6.40 -1.05
N GLY A 17 -17.24 5.78 0.05
CA GLY A 17 -16.09 4.89 0.06
C GLY A 17 -15.76 4.32 1.43
N THR A 18 -14.71 3.50 1.47
CA THR A 18 -14.20 2.97 2.74
C THR A 18 -13.55 4.09 3.56
N HIS A 19 -13.61 4.01 4.88
CA HIS A 19 -12.86 4.90 5.76
C HIS A 19 -11.34 4.77 5.52
N GLU A 20 -10.56 5.74 6.00
CA GLU A 20 -9.08 5.81 5.83
C GLU A 20 -8.61 6.07 4.39
N ILE A 21 -9.52 6.28 3.45
CA ILE A 21 -9.16 6.79 2.12
C ILE A 21 -8.97 8.31 2.22
N LEU A 22 -7.75 8.76 1.93
CA LEU A 22 -7.38 10.15 1.80
C LEU A 22 -7.75 10.67 0.41
N VAL A 23 -8.81 11.47 0.35
CA VAL A 23 -9.28 12.09 -0.89
C VAL A 23 -8.64 13.47 -1.04
N THR A 24 -8.03 13.71 -2.19
CA THR A 24 -7.52 15.02 -2.60
C THR A 24 -8.25 15.46 -3.87
N ILE A 25 -8.76 16.69 -3.89
CA ILE A 25 -9.35 17.32 -5.07
C ILE A 25 -8.48 18.51 -5.43
N GLU A 26 -7.58 18.31 -6.40
CA GLU A 26 -6.56 19.28 -6.81
C GLU A 26 -5.97 20.05 -5.62
N ASP A 27 -6.00 21.39 -5.67
CA ASP A 27 -5.53 22.26 -4.58
C ASP A 27 -6.68 22.76 -3.66
N ILE A 28 -7.90 22.22 -3.83
CA ILE A 28 -9.09 22.70 -3.09
C ILE A 28 -9.13 22.09 -1.70
N THR A 29 -8.96 20.77 -1.61
CA THR A 29 -9.10 20.08 -0.33
C THR A 29 -8.41 18.73 -0.32
N LYS A 30 -8.02 18.32 0.88
CA LYS A 30 -7.44 17.03 1.20
C LYS A 30 -8.08 16.55 2.51
N LYS A 31 -8.88 15.49 2.45
CA LYS A 31 -9.68 14.98 3.57
C LYS A 31 -9.82 13.47 3.52
N GLU A 32 -9.89 12.84 4.68
CA GLU A 32 -10.18 11.41 4.79
C GLU A 32 -11.68 11.15 4.76
N ILE A 33 -12.08 10.00 4.22
CA ILE A 33 -13.46 9.52 4.35
C ILE A 33 -13.70 9.13 5.82
N PRO A 34 -14.73 9.70 6.48
CA PRO A 34 -15.03 9.39 7.86
C PRO A 34 -15.52 7.94 8.01
N LEU A 35 -15.54 7.43 9.25
CA LEU A 35 -16.05 6.09 9.59
C LEU A 35 -17.50 5.83 9.13
N SER A 36 -18.28 6.89 8.88
CA SER A 36 -19.63 6.76 8.31
C SER A 36 -19.65 6.32 6.83
N GLY A 37 -18.49 6.33 6.14
CA GLY A 37 -18.37 5.92 4.74
C GLY A 37 -18.79 6.99 3.72
N THR A 38 -19.07 8.21 4.17
CA THR A 38 -19.53 9.31 3.30
C THR A 38 -18.84 10.61 3.65
N LEU A 39 -18.20 11.24 2.67
CA LEU A 39 -17.55 12.54 2.78
C LEU A 39 -18.31 13.58 1.94
N MET A 40 -18.87 14.59 2.61
CA MET A 40 -19.51 15.74 1.96
C MET A 40 -18.54 16.92 1.88
N ILE A 41 -18.38 17.48 0.68
CA ILE A 41 -17.55 18.65 0.43
C ILE A 41 -18.40 19.69 -0.29
N SER A 42 -18.67 20.80 0.40
CA SER A 42 -19.56 21.84 -0.11
C SER A 42 -18.80 23.06 -0.61
N LYS A 43 -19.50 23.89 -1.39
CA LYS A 43 -19.00 25.18 -1.89
C LYS A 43 -17.75 25.07 -2.79
N ILE A 44 -17.68 24.00 -3.58
CA ILE A 44 -16.64 23.83 -4.59
C ILE A 44 -17.04 24.64 -5.83
N PRO A 45 -16.20 25.52 -6.40
CA PRO A 45 -16.53 26.22 -7.64
C PRO A 45 -16.94 25.23 -8.74
N SER A 46 -17.91 25.59 -9.58
CA SER A 46 -18.30 24.71 -10.68
C SER A 46 -17.17 24.58 -11.69
N GLY A 47 -16.82 23.35 -12.09
CA GLY A 47 -15.66 23.08 -12.94
C GLY A 47 -15.34 21.59 -13.08
N LEU A 48 -14.32 21.27 -13.86
CA LEU A 48 -13.77 19.92 -13.98
C LEU A 48 -12.53 19.82 -13.08
N TYR A 49 -12.47 18.81 -12.23
CA TYR A 49 -11.39 18.61 -11.27
C TYR A 49 -10.78 17.22 -11.37
N ASN A 50 -9.49 17.13 -11.08
CA ASN A 50 -8.84 15.86 -10.78
C ASN A 50 -9.02 15.50 -9.30
N LEU A 51 -9.61 14.33 -9.05
CA LEU A 51 -9.73 13.73 -7.72
C LEU A 51 -8.74 12.57 -7.65
N SER A 52 -7.95 12.52 -6.59
CA SER A 52 -7.13 11.36 -6.24
C SER A 52 -7.52 10.78 -4.90
N ALA A 53 -7.61 9.46 -4.82
CA ALA A 53 -7.88 8.72 -3.60
C ALA A 53 -6.66 7.86 -3.25
N GLU A 54 -6.15 8.01 -2.04
CA GLU A 54 -4.96 7.34 -1.54
C GLU A 54 -5.28 6.57 -0.26
N LYS A 55 -4.83 5.32 -0.18
CA LYS A 55 -4.90 4.49 1.02
C LYS A 55 -3.57 3.75 1.16
N GLU A 56 -3.05 3.65 2.38
CA GLU A 56 -1.76 3.00 2.64
C GLU A 56 -1.77 1.54 2.13
N GLY A 57 -0.78 1.17 1.33
CA GLY A 57 -0.69 -0.15 0.71
C GLY A 57 -1.49 -0.31 -0.60
N TYR A 58 -2.17 0.73 -1.08
CA TYR A 58 -2.95 0.70 -2.32
C TYR A 58 -2.38 1.67 -3.37
N PRO A 59 -2.50 1.36 -4.67
CA PRO A 59 -2.22 2.33 -5.73
C PRO A 59 -3.14 3.56 -5.60
N ILE A 60 -2.59 4.75 -5.89
CA ILE A 60 -3.39 5.98 -5.92
C ILE A 60 -4.37 5.92 -7.09
N GLU A 61 -5.66 5.96 -6.80
CA GLU A 61 -6.70 6.06 -7.82
C GLU A 61 -6.88 7.52 -8.24
N LYS A 62 -7.08 7.78 -9.54
CA LYS A 62 -7.32 9.11 -10.09
C LYS A 62 -8.54 9.10 -10.99
N GLN A 63 -9.42 10.07 -10.80
CA GLN A 63 -10.62 10.26 -11.60
C GLN A 63 -10.86 11.76 -11.88
N ARG A 64 -11.60 12.05 -12.95
CA ARG A 64 -12.02 13.42 -13.27
C ARG A 64 -13.49 13.59 -12.90
N VAL A 65 -13.79 14.64 -12.14
CA VAL A 65 -15.13 14.92 -11.61
C VAL A 65 -15.60 16.29 -12.10
N VAL A 66 -16.82 16.36 -12.63
CA VAL A 66 -17.45 17.64 -13.03
C VAL A 66 -18.36 18.11 -11.90
N VAL A 67 -18.07 19.28 -11.34
CA VAL A 67 -18.92 19.95 -10.36
C VAL A 67 -19.85 20.90 -11.07
N TYR A 68 -21.15 20.65 -10.96
CA TYR A 68 -22.19 21.54 -11.45
C TYR A 68 -22.62 22.53 -10.37
N ALA A 69 -22.87 23.78 -10.77
CA ALA A 69 -23.40 24.83 -9.90
C ALA A 69 -24.72 24.41 -9.24
N ASP A 70 -24.88 24.72 -7.96
CA ASP A 70 -26.10 24.50 -7.17
C ASP A 70 -26.58 23.03 -7.14
N ASN A 71 -25.68 22.09 -7.46
CA ASN A 71 -25.96 20.67 -7.52
C ASN A 71 -24.94 19.87 -6.69
N THR A 72 -25.28 18.62 -6.39
CA THR A 72 -24.40 17.68 -5.71
C THR A 72 -23.93 16.63 -6.71
N THR A 73 -22.62 16.54 -6.88
CA THR A 73 -21.99 15.51 -7.70
C THR A 73 -21.67 14.30 -6.83
N ILE A 74 -22.15 13.13 -7.21
CA ILE A 74 -21.92 11.88 -6.47
C ILE A 74 -20.70 11.19 -7.07
N VAL A 75 -19.78 10.76 -6.19
CA VAL A 75 -18.59 9.98 -6.53
C VAL A 75 -18.59 8.71 -5.70
N HIS A 76 -18.41 7.58 -6.36
CA HIS A 76 -18.24 6.28 -5.72
C HIS A 76 -16.78 5.85 -5.82
N LEU A 77 -16.19 5.50 -4.69
CA LEU A 77 -14.84 4.91 -4.57
C LEU A 77 -14.90 3.41 -4.26
N ASP A 78 -16.06 2.77 -4.47
CA ASP A 78 -16.28 1.37 -4.13
C ASP A 78 -15.35 0.42 -4.93
N ASP A 79 -14.87 0.87 -6.10
CA ASP A 79 -13.92 0.16 -6.94
C ASP A 79 -12.45 0.25 -6.45
N LEU A 80 -12.15 1.03 -5.39
CA LEU A 80 -10.80 1.05 -4.79
C LEU A 80 -10.44 -0.26 -4.09
N ILE A 81 -11.42 -1.11 -3.73
CA ILE A 81 -11.14 -2.42 -3.13
C ILE A 81 -10.60 -3.34 -4.23
N GLN A 82 -9.29 -3.32 -4.35
CA GLN A 82 -8.55 -4.14 -5.29
C GLN A 82 -8.32 -5.53 -4.69
N TYR A 83 -8.42 -6.55 -5.55
CA TYR A 83 -8.23 -7.93 -5.16
C TYR A 83 -7.02 -8.54 -5.88
N GLY A 84 -6.34 -9.46 -5.18
CA GLY A 84 -5.37 -10.39 -5.72
C GLY A 84 -5.74 -11.82 -5.35
N SER A 85 -4.73 -12.69 -5.37
CA SER A 85 -4.86 -14.11 -5.02
C SER A 85 -3.58 -14.64 -4.39
N LEU A 86 -3.71 -15.72 -3.62
CA LEU A 86 -2.63 -16.36 -2.89
C LEU A 86 -2.68 -17.87 -3.07
N LEU A 87 -1.59 -18.46 -3.53
CA LEU A 87 -1.37 -19.89 -3.48
C LEU A 87 -0.37 -20.23 -2.37
N ILE A 88 -0.81 -21.04 -1.41
CA ILE A 88 0.01 -21.54 -0.31
C ILE A 88 0.30 -23.03 -0.55
N THR A 89 1.57 -23.39 -0.61
CA THR A 89 2.04 -24.78 -0.77
C THR A 89 3.00 -25.16 0.36
N SER A 90 3.11 -26.45 0.64
CA SER A 90 4.10 -26.93 1.61
C SER A 90 4.64 -28.33 1.33
N GLU A 91 5.81 -28.61 1.90
CA GLU A 91 6.38 -29.94 2.05
C GLU A 91 6.53 -30.27 3.55
N PRO A 92 5.82 -31.29 4.08
CA PRO A 92 4.86 -32.15 3.39
C PRO A 92 3.56 -31.43 3.00
N ILE A 93 2.79 -32.03 2.08
CA ILE A 93 1.45 -31.59 1.71
C ILE A 93 0.44 -31.89 2.84
N GLY A 94 -0.68 -31.17 2.88
CA GLY A 94 -1.76 -31.42 3.84
C GLY A 94 -1.57 -30.74 5.20
N VAL A 95 -0.62 -29.81 5.31
CA VAL A 95 -0.36 -29.02 6.52
C VAL A 95 -1.48 -28.00 6.72
N GLU A 96 -1.93 -27.78 7.95
CA GLU A 96 -2.97 -26.79 8.22
C GLU A 96 -2.46 -25.38 7.96
N ALA A 97 -3.23 -24.59 7.23
CA ALA A 97 -2.93 -23.21 6.89
C ALA A 97 -3.88 -22.23 7.58
N TYR A 98 -3.30 -21.15 8.08
CA TYR A 98 -3.97 -20.05 8.75
C TYR A 98 -3.57 -18.73 8.10
N LEU A 99 -4.54 -17.85 7.85
CA LEU A 99 -4.34 -16.46 7.41
C LEU A 99 -4.86 -15.52 8.48
N ASN A 100 -4.01 -14.63 8.99
CA ASN A 100 -4.34 -13.69 10.07
C ASN A 100 -5.00 -14.38 11.28
N GLY A 101 -4.54 -15.59 11.60
CA GLY A 101 -5.06 -16.42 12.69
C GLY A 101 -6.33 -17.23 12.36
N ILE A 102 -6.94 -17.05 11.19
CA ILE A 102 -8.14 -17.78 10.74
C ILE A 102 -7.71 -19.00 9.93
N ARG A 103 -8.21 -20.20 10.27
CA ARG A 103 -7.93 -21.44 9.53
C ARG A 103 -8.57 -21.37 8.14
N VAL A 104 -7.76 -21.54 7.09
CA VAL A 104 -8.21 -21.49 5.68
C VAL A 104 -8.21 -22.85 4.97
N GLY A 105 -7.68 -23.89 5.61
CA GLY A 105 -7.70 -25.25 5.09
C GLY A 105 -6.38 -25.98 5.29
N ASN A 106 -6.09 -26.94 4.41
CA ASN A 106 -4.85 -27.69 4.39
C ASN A 106 -4.15 -27.44 3.05
N THR A 107 -2.82 -27.35 3.03
CA THR A 107 -2.04 -27.09 1.82
C THR A 107 -2.21 -28.23 0.78
N PRO A 108 -2.25 -27.90 -0.53
CA PRO A 108 -2.22 -26.57 -1.11
C PRO A 108 -3.55 -25.81 -0.92
N VAL A 109 -3.46 -24.50 -0.68
CA VAL A 109 -4.62 -23.58 -0.57
C VAL A 109 -4.51 -22.52 -1.65
N ASP A 110 -5.48 -22.48 -2.57
CA ASP A 110 -5.67 -21.42 -3.58
C ASP A 110 -6.77 -20.46 -3.09
N ALA A 111 -6.36 -19.35 -2.47
CA ALA A 111 -7.24 -18.32 -1.97
C ALA A 111 -7.38 -17.20 -3.01
N ARG A 112 -8.59 -17.05 -3.55
CA ARG A 112 -8.90 -16.07 -4.61
C ARG A 112 -9.68 -14.89 -4.07
N LYS A 113 -9.61 -13.78 -4.81
CA LYS A 113 -10.31 -12.53 -4.48
C LYS A 113 -9.97 -12.05 -3.06
N MET A 114 -8.69 -12.09 -2.74
CA MET A 114 -8.18 -11.56 -1.47
C MET A 114 -7.97 -10.07 -1.60
N GLU A 115 -8.45 -9.29 -0.63
CA GLU A 115 -8.19 -7.85 -0.61
C GLU A 115 -6.67 -7.61 -0.62
N VAL A 116 -6.22 -6.64 -1.41
CA VAL A 116 -4.82 -6.22 -1.44
C VAL A 116 -4.40 -5.76 -0.04
N GLY A 117 -3.19 -6.14 0.36
CA GLY A 117 -2.64 -5.83 1.68
C GLY A 117 -1.76 -6.94 2.24
N ASP A 118 -1.28 -6.75 3.47
CA ASP A 118 -0.41 -7.71 4.15
C ASP A 118 -1.21 -8.79 4.89
N TYR A 119 -0.75 -10.03 4.74
CA TYR A 119 -1.33 -11.19 5.41
C TYR A 119 -0.24 -11.95 6.15
N PHE A 120 -0.54 -12.31 7.39
CA PHE A 120 0.26 -13.22 8.19
C PHE A 120 -0.17 -14.66 7.93
N ILE A 121 0.74 -15.45 7.37
CA ILE A 121 0.54 -16.87 7.10
C ILE A 121 1.17 -17.66 8.24
N LYS A 122 0.42 -18.61 8.78
CA LYS A 122 0.92 -19.64 9.69
C LYS A 122 0.55 -21.02 9.18
N LEU A 123 1.54 -21.91 9.14
CA LEU A 123 1.36 -23.33 8.83
C LEU A 123 1.65 -24.18 10.07
N GLN A 124 0.77 -25.14 10.34
CA GLN A 124 0.84 -26.01 11.51
C GLN A 124 0.56 -27.47 11.14
N SER A 125 1.39 -28.38 11.65
CA SER A 125 1.17 -29.82 11.55
C SER A 125 1.83 -30.54 12.73
N ASP A 126 1.24 -31.66 13.13
CA ASP A 126 1.74 -32.47 14.24
C ASP A 126 3.15 -33.01 13.92
N GLY A 127 4.04 -32.94 14.90
CA GLY A 127 5.44 -33.36 14.72
C GLY A 127 6.32 -32.39 13.95
N TYR A 128 5.83 -31.20 13.56
CA TYR A 128 6.63 -30.14 12.93
C TYR A 128 6.63 -28.84 13.74
N TYR A 129 7.68 -28.03 13.58
CA TYR A 129 7.68 -26.65 14.07
C TYR A 129 6.73 -25.80 13.22
N ASN A 130 6.09 -24.80 13.84
CA ASN A 130 5.26 -23.84 13.11
C ASN A 130 6.13 -23.10 12.10
N TRP A 131 5.57 -22.88 10.91
CA TRP A 131 6.17 -22.04 9.90
C TRP A 131 5.32 -20.78 9.74
N GLU A 132 5.96 -19.62 9.73
CA GLU A 132 5.28 -18.33 9.76
C GLU A 132 5.94 -17.38 8.76
N LYS A 133 5.15 -16.60 8.02
CA LYS A 133 5.63 -15.60 7.06
C LYS A 133 4.56 -14.55 6.81
N THR A 134 4.97 -13.30 6.69
CA THR A 134 4.11 -12.24 6.14
C THR A 134 4.29 -12.17 4.62
N CYS A 135 3.19 -12.05 3.88
CA CYS A 135 3.20 -11.75 2.45
C CYS A 135 2.27 -10.59 2.13
N THR A 136 2.57 -9.87 1.06
CA THR A 136 1.71 -8.83 0.51
C THR A 136 0.94 -9.42 -0.67
N ILE A 137 -0.39 -9.27 -0.64
CA ILE A 137 -1.26 -9.53 -1.79
C ILE A 137 -1.31 -8.26 -2.61
N GLU A 138 -0.87 -8.35 -3.85
CA GLU A 138 -0.86 -7.23 -4.79
C GLU A 138 -2.05 -7.30 -5.74
N TRP A 139 -2.43 -6.14 -6.27
CA TRP A 139 -3.58 -6.03 -7.16
C TRP A 139 -3.39 -6.86 -8.44
N ASN A 140 -4.42 -7.66 -8.74
CA ASN A 140 -4.47 -8.50 -9.94
C ASN A 140 -3.24 -9.41 -10.11
N ASN A 141 -2.58 -9.71 -8.99
CA ASN A 141 -1.43 -10.59 -8.94
C ASN A 141 -1.81 -11.92 -8.26
N HIS A 142 -1.08 -12.97 -8.61
CA HIS A 142 -1.17 -14.28 -7.98
C HIS A 142 0.11 -14.50 -7.16
N THR A 143 0.02 -14.16 -5.88
CA THR A 143 1.13 -14.31 -4.94
C THR A 143 1.31 -15.80 -4.61
N GLU A 144 2.54 -16.30 -4.67
CA GLU A 144 2.84 -17.69 -4.33
C GLU A 144 3.74 -17.78 -3.10
N VAL A 145 3.36 -18.64 -2.17
CA VAL A 145 4.12 -18.92 -0.95
C VAL A 145 4.33 -20.42 -0.83
N SER A 146 5.61 -20.81 -0.72
CA SER A 146 6.00 -22.20 -0.51
C SER A 146 6.78 -22.35 0.78
N ALA A 147 6.42 -23.37 1.57
CA ALA A 147 7.02 -23.66 2.86
C ALA A 147 7.63 -25.07 2.91
N LYS A 148 8.78 -25.20 3.56
CA LYS A 148 9.36 -26.51 3.93
C LYS A 148 9.31 -26.65 5.44
N MET A 149 8.53 -27.61 5.94
CA MET A 149 8.32 -27.79 7.37
C MET A 149 9.53 -28.51 8.01
N VAL A 150 9.91 -28.08 9.20
CA VAL A 150 11.01 -28.70 9.97
C VAL A 150 10.43 -29.66 11.01
N PRO A 151 10.75 -30.97 10.96
CA PRO A 151 10.30 -31.92 11.97
C PRO A 151 10.84 -31.59 13.36
N LYS A 152 10.03 -31.83 14.40
CA LYS A 152 10.42 -31.75 15.81
C LYS A 152 11.27 -32.95 16.24
N ASN A 153 11.13 -34.09 15.54
CA ASN A 153 11.84 -35.32 15.87
C ASN A 153 13.14 -35.42 15.04
N GLY A 154 14.24 -34.91 15.60
CA GLY A 154 15.58 -35.17 15.08
C GLY A 154 16.56 -34.05 15.42
N ILE A 155 17.44 -34.29 16.39
CA ILE A 155 18.71 -33.57 16.48
C ILE A 155 19.51 -33.97 15.22
N SER A 156 19.35 -33.23 14.13
CA SER A 156 20.22 -33.37 12.97
C SER A 156 21.49 -32.59 13.26
N LEU A 157 22.58 -33.29 13.58
CA LEU A 157 23.93 -32.74 13.65
C LEU A 157 24.47 -32.41 12.25
N THR A 158 23.69 -31.67 11.45
CA THR A 158 24.23 -31.02 10.27
C THR A 158 24.60 -29.61 10.70
N PRO A 159 25.89 -29.23 10.73
CA PRO A 159 26.23 -27.84 10.93
C PRO A 159 25.58 -27.05 9.80
N THR A 160 24.60 -26.21 10.13
CA THR A 160 24.14 -25.15 9.25
C THR A 160 25.39 -24.43 8.75
N PRO A 161 25.62 -24.24 7.44
CA PRO A 161 26.61 -23.27 7.02
C PRO A 161 26.16 -21.94 7.62
N VAL A 162 26.93 -21.46 8.61
CA VAL A 162 26.74 -20.14 9.19
C VAL A 162 26.90 -19.17 8.04
N GLN A 163 25.79 -18.70 7.49
CA GLN A 163 25.81 -17.56 6.61
C GLN A 163 26.29 -16.41 7.48
N LYS A 164 27.56 -16.09 7.31
CA LYS A 164 28.21 -14.93 7.91
C LYS A 164 27.36 -13.73 7.53
N THR A 165 26.53 -13.26 8.46
CA THR A 165 26.00 -11.91 8.39
C THR A 165 27.23 -11.01 8.28
N PRO A 166 27.38 -10.23 7.20
CA PRO A 166 28.34 -9.15 7.25
C PRO A 166 27.82 -8.21 8.34
N ASN A 167 28.48 -8.24 9.49
CA ASN A 167 28.30 -7.24 10.52
C ASN A 167 28.67 -5.90 9.85
N PHE A 168 27.66 -5.18 9.36
CA PHE A 168 27.79 -3.77 9.05
C PHE A 168 27.84 -3.04 10.38
N THR A 169 28.98 -3.15 11.06
CA THR A 169 29.36 -2.20 12.09
C THR A 169 29.48 -0.87 11.37
N PHE A 170 28.44 -0.05 11.50
CA PHE A 170 28.48 1.37 11.15
C PHE A 170 29.53 2.02 12.05
N ILE A 171 30.78 1.96 11.61
CA ILE A 171 31.82 2.85 12.10
C ILE A 171 31.53 4.19 11.44
N PHE A 172 30.74 5.02 12.13
CA PHE A 172 30.68 6.46 11.87
C PHE A 172 32.06 7.05 12.22
N THR A 173 33.00 6.98 11.28
CA THR A 173 34.21 7.79 11.34
C THR A 173 34.50 8.42 9.98
N ILE A 174 34.15 9.70 9.90
CA ILE A 174 34.87 10.76 9.18
C ILE A 174 35.03 10.57 7.67
N ILE A 175 34.04 11.05 6.89
CA ILE A 175 34.33 11.66 5.59
C ILE A 175 33.98 13.15 5.69
N SER A 176 34.87 13.88 6.36
CA SER A 176 34.96 15.34 6.38
C SER A 176 35.80 15.90 5.21
N LEU A 177 35.93 15.19 4.08
CA LEU A 177 36.89 15.59 3.04
C LEU A 177 36.33 15.72 1.60
N VAL A 178 35.04 15.52 1.37
CA VAL A 178 34.46 15.60 0.00
C VAL A 178 33.61 16.87 -0.23
N CYS A 179 33.27 17.64 0.81
CA CYS A 179 32.55 18.92 0.65
C CYS A 179 33.44 20.16 0.40
N MET A 180 34.77 20.07 0.50
CA MET A 180 35.64 21.24 0.33
C MET A 180 36.13 21.47 -1.11
N ILE A 181 36.03 20.46 -2.00
CA ILE A 181 36.47 20.59 -3.40
C ILE A 181 35.39 21.20 -4.30
N PHE A 182 34.11 21.04 -3.96
CA PHE A 182 33.02 21.64 -4.75
C PHE A 182 32.77 23.13 -4.43
N PHE A 183 33.20 23.61 -3.26
CA PHE A 183 33.00 25.01 -2.86
C PHE A 183 34.09 25.98 -3.36
N ILE A 184 35.21 25.49 -3.89
CA ILE A 184 36.28 26.34 -4.44
C ILE A 184 36.13 26.54 -5.97
N ARG A 185 35.33 25.71 -6.67
CA ARG A 185 35.15 25.82 -8.12
C ARG A 185 34.02 26.74 -8.60
N ARG A 186 33.20 27.33 -7.72
CA ARG A 186 32.08 28.22 -8.11
C ARG A 186 32.31 29.71 -7.80
N LYS A 187 33.50 30.11 -7.34
CA LYS A 187 33.80 31.52 -6.99
C LYS A 187 34.93 32.15 -7.81
N PHE A 188 35.18 31.67 -9.03
CA PHE A 188 36.23 32.22 -9.90
C PHE A 188 35.84 32.42 -11.38
N ASP A 189 34.54 32.44 -11.71
CA ASP A 189 34.06 32.71 -13.08
C ASP A 189 33.19 33.97 -13.19
N HIS A 190 33.53 35.05 -12.47
CA HIS A 190 33.02 36.39 -12.80
C HIS A 190 33.93 37.48 -12.23
N GLU A 191 35.14 37.58 -12.79
CA GLU A 191 35.85 38.86 -12.90
C GLU A 191 36.85 38.75 -14.07
N ILE A 192 36.37 39.14 -15.26
CA ILE A 192 36.96 40.03 -16.29
C ILE A 192 35.78 40.52 -17.13
#